data_AF-A0A535A3E9-F1
#
_entry.id   AF-A0A535A3E9-F1
#
_cell.length_a   1.000
_cell.length_b   1.000
_cell.length_c   1.000
_cell.angle_alpha   90.00
_cell.angle_beta   90.00
_cell.angle_gamma   90.00
#
_symmetry.space_group_name_H-M   'P 1'
#
loop_
_entity.id
_entity.type
_entity.pdbx_description
1 polymer ?
#
loop_
_entity_poly.entity_id
_entity_poly.type
_entity_poly.pdbx_seq_one_letter_code
_entity_poly.pdbx_strand_id
1 'polypeptide(L)' 'MKRPDVGLCAECRHARVQRNARGSEFWRCLRAETDAEFVRYPALPVIQCAGCERASSSPASGKDVSGE' A
#
# COMPACT_ATOMS: atom_id res chain seq x y z
N MET A 1 -3.32 9.82 -0.53
CA MET A 1 -3.05 10.15 0.90
C MET A 1 -1.82 9.35 1.30
N LYS A 2 -0.69 10.00 1.59
CA LYS A 2 0.60 9.31 1.85
C LYS A 2 0.66 8.87 3.33
N ARG A 3 0.95 7.58 3.58
CA ARG A 3 1.21 7.02 4.93
C ARG A 3 2.57 6.33 4.96
N PRO A 4 3.65 7.03 5.37
CA PRO A 4 5.00 6.46 5.35
C PRO A 4 5.16 5.27 6.30
N ASP A 5 4.36 5.20 7.37
CA ASP A 5 4.25 4.08 8.29
C ASP A 5 3.73 2.79 7.64
N VAL A 6 3.00 2.90 6.54
CA VAL A 6 2.42 1.77 5.78
C VAL A 6 3.22 1.49 4.50
N GLY A 7 3.78 2.53 3.88
CA GLY A 7 4.51 2.44 2.61
C GLY A 7 3.59 2.24 1.40
N LEU A 8 4.02 1.40 0.46
CA LEU A 8 3.33 1.14 -0.81
C LEU A 8 1.88 0.66 -0.62
N CYS A 9 1.62 -0.09 0.45
CA CYS A 9 0.27 -0.57 0.75
C CYS A 9 -0.74 0.57 1.02
N ALA A 10 -0.30 1.76 1.40
CA ALA A 10 -1.19 2.91 1.62
C ALA A 10 -1.90 3.38 0.34
N GLU A 11 -1.25 3.22 -0.80
CA GLU A 11 -1.75 3.64 -2.10
C GLU A 11 -2.18 2.45 -2.96
N CYS A 12 -2.00 1.21 -2.47
CA CYS A 12 -2.32 0.00 -3.21
C CYS A 12 -3.83 -0.30 -3.21
N ARG A 13 -4.41 -0.53 -4.39
CA ARG A 13 -5.84 -0.88 -4.56
C ARG A 13 -6.23 -2.20 -3.91
N HIS A 14 -5.26 -3.12 -3.79
CA HIS A 14 -5.42 -4.46 -3.20
C HIS A 14 -5.31 -4.45 -1.68
N ALA A 15 -4.82 -3.36 -1.10
CA ALA A 15 -4.72 -3.25 0.34
C ALA A 15 -6.07 -2.86 0.96
N ARG A 16 -6.38 -3.46 2.11
CA ARG A 16 -7.55 -3.13 2.93
C ARG A 16 -7.12 -2.90 4.36
N VAL A 17 -7.50 -1.75 4.91
CA VAL A 17 -7.32 -1.43 6.33
C VAL A 17 -8.49 -2.01 7.13
N GLN A 18 -8.18 -2.70 8.21
CA GLN A 18 -9.13 -3.26 9.16
C GLN A 18 -8.87 -2.65 10.52
N ARG A 19 -9.92 -2.10 11.14
CA ARG A 19 -9.86 -1.47 12.47
C ARG A 19 -10.54 -2.38 13.47
N ASN A 20 -9.85 -2.68 14.58
CA ASN A 20 -10.47 -3.39 15.69
C ASN A 20 -11.13 -2.39 16.68
N ALA A 21 -11.97 -2.91 17.58
CA ALA A 21 -12.63 -2.10 18.61
C ALA A 21 -11.65 -1.48 19.64
N ARG A 22 -10.40 -1.96 19.69
CA ARG A 22 -9.33 -1.43 20.56
C ARG A 22 -8.53 -0.30 19.91
N GLY A 23 -8.88 0.12 18.69
CA GLY A 23 -8.22 1.19 17.95
C GLY A 23 -6.96 0.76 17.17
N SER A 24 -6.62 -0.54 17.14
CA SER A 24 -5.53 -1.04 16.31
C SER A 24 -5.95 -1.15 14.84
N GLU A 25 -5.10 -0.66 13.94
CA GLU A 25 -5.26 -0.77 12.49
C GLU A 25 -4.37 -1.89 11.95
N PHE A 26 -4.96 -2.80 11.17
CA PHE A 26 -4.25 -3.87 10.47
C PHE A 26 -4.42 -3.70 8.97
N TRP A 27 -3.36 -3.98 8.23
CA TRP A 27 -3.39 -3.94 6.77
C TRP A 27 -3.39 -5.35 6.21
N ARG A 28 -4.39 -5.64 5.37
CA ARG A 28 -4.54 -6.94 4.71
C ARG A 28 -4.34 -6.78 3.21
N CYS A 29 -3.56 -7.68 2.61
CA CYS A 29 -3.42 -7.80 1.17
C CYS A 29 -4.50 -8.75 0.63
N LEU A 30 -5.37 -8.26 -0.25
CA LEU A 30 -6.38 -9.09 -0.93
C LEU A 30 -5.76 -9.98 -2.01
N ARG A 31 -4.59 -9.60 -2.57
CA ARG A 31 -3.90 -10.39 -3.60
C ARG A 31 -3.40 -11.74 -3.07
N ALA A 32 -3.10 -11.80 -1.77
CA ALA A 32 -2.75 -13.04 -1.06
C ALA A 32 -3.88 -14.08 -1.02
N GLU A 33 -5.10 -13.73 -1.45
CA GLU A 33 -6.23 -14.66 -1.51
C GLU A 33 -6.26 -15.44 -2.82
N THR A 34 -5.70 -14.88 -3.89
CA THR A 34 -5.62 -15.51 -5.22
C THR A 34 -4.22 -16.02 -5.53
N ASP A 35 -3.18 -15.36 -4.99
CA ASP A 35 -1.77 -15.70 -5.19
C ASP A 35 -1.08 -15.96 -3.86
N ALA A 36 -0.62 -17.19 -3.66
CA ALA A 36 0.09 -17.59 -2.44
C ALA A 36 1.49 -16.94 -2.30
N GLU A 37 2.02 -16.33 -3.37
CA GLU A 37 3.29 -15.58 -3.33
C GLU A 37 3.19 -14.30 -2.49
N PHE A 38 1.97 -13.80 -2.23
CA PHE A 38 1.76 -12.61 -1.41
C PHE A 38 1.36 -12.99 0.02
N VAL A 39 1.89 -12.22 0.98
CA VAL A 39 1.52 -12.37 2.40
C VAL A 39 0.21 -11.65 2.70
N ARG A 40 -0.73 -12.35 3.36
CA ARG A 40 -2.04 -11.79 3.73
C ARG A 40 -1.92 -10.59 4.67
N TYR A 41 -0.96 -10.61 5.58
CA TYR A 41 -0.66 -9.53 6.52
C TYR A 41 0.81 -9.13 6.36
N PRO A 42 1.12 -8.15 5.48
CA PRO A 42 2.50 -7.71 5.28
C PRO A 42 3.03 -6.98 6.50
N ALA A 43 4.33 -7.14 6.76
CA ALA A 43 5.04 -6.32 7.73
C ALA A 43 5.13 -4.89 7.19
N LEU A 44 4.75 -3.91 8.03
CA LEU A 44 4.78 -2.49 7.68
C LEU A 44 6.07 -1.84 8.22
N PRO A 45 6.63 -0.84 7.50
CA PRO A 45 6.18 -0.31 6.22
C PRO A 45 6.57 -1.20 5.03
N VAL A 46 5.67 -1.36 4.05
CA VAL A 46 5.98 -2.07 2.81
C VAL A 46 6.74 -1.14 1.86
N ILE A 47 8.04 -1.37 1.73
CA ILE A 47 8.92 -0.59 0.84
C ILE A 47 9.03 -1.19 -0.57
N GLN A 48 8.76 -2.48 -0.74
CA GLN A 48 8.82 -3.18 -2.02
C GLN A 48 7.67 -4.19 -2.13
N CYS A 49 6.95 -4.17 -3.25
CA CYS A 49 5.87 -5.13 -3.53
C CYS A 49 5.64 -5.22 -5.05
N ALA A 50 5.89 -6.39 -5.63
CA ALA A 50 5.74 -6.63 -7.07
C ALA A 50 4.28 -6.55 -7.55
N GLY A 51 3.32 -6.83 -6.66
CA GLY A 51 1.88 -6.80 -6.95
C GLY A 51 1.18 -5.49 -6.56
N CYS A 52 1.93 -4.43 -6.24
CA CYS A 52 1.36 -3.17 -5.81
C CYS A 52 0.79 -2.39 -7.01
N GLU A 53 -0.52 -2.21 -7.01
CA GLU A 53 -1.22 -1.42 -8.02
C GLU A 53 -1.77 -0.16 -7.35
N ARG A 54 -1.27 1.01 -7.72
CA ARG A 54 -1.74 2.27 -7.14
C ARG A 54 -3.21 2.48 -7.51
N ALA A 55 -4.05 2.71 -6.51
CA ALA A 55 -5.39 3.20 -6.72
C ALA A 55 -5.26 4.61 -7.29
N SER A 56 -5.46 4.74 -8.60
CA SER A 56 -5.32 5.99 -9.35
C SER A 56 -6.25 7.06 -8.77
N SER A 57 -5.78 7.83 -7.79
CA SER A 57 -6.36 9.11 -7.42
C SER A 57 -5.49 10.19 -8.02
N SER A 58 -5.83 10.55 -9.26
CA SER A 58 -5.29 11.63 -10.08
C SER A 58 -3.80 11.55 -10.48
N PRO A 59 -3.48 11.63 -11.79
CA PRO A 59 -2.12 11.75 -12.27
C PRO A 59 -1.65 13.21 -12.13
N ALA A 60 -1.14 13.60 -10.96
CA ALA A 60 -0.42 14.87 -10.84
C ALA A 60 0.62 14.80 -9.73
N SER A 61 1.86 14.56 -10.15
CA SER A 61 3.08 15.22 -9.65
C SER A 61 4.21 14.20 -9.55
N GLY A 62 5.05 14.23 -10.57
CA GLY A 62 6.24 13.40 -10.74
C GLY A 62 7.03 13.89 -11.94
N LYS A 63 7.20 15.22 -12.03
CA LYS A 63 8.21 15.88 -12.85
C LYS A 63 8.65 17.14 -12.12
N ASP A 64 9.41 16.98 -11.04
CA ASP A 64 10.47 17.91 -10.74
C ASP A 64 11.78 17.22 -11.14
N VAL A 65 12.28 17.61 -12.31
CA VAL A 65 13.65 17.28 -12.73
C VAL A 65 14.51 18.44 -12.21
N SER A 66 15.59 18.10 -11.50
CA SER A 66 16.67 19.05 -11.21
C SER A 66 17.36 19.51 -12.49
N GLY A 67 17.86 20.76 -12.49
CA GLY A 67 18.75 21.37 -13.50
C GLY A 67 18.08 22.63 -14.10
N GLU A 68 18.60 23.85 -13.97
CA GLU A 68 19.99 24.36 -14.01
C GLU A 68 20.20 25.55 -13.07
#